data_AF-A0A485PTA3-F1
#
_entry.id   AF-A0A485PTA3-F1
#
_cell.length_a   1.000
_cell.length_b   1.000
_cell.length_c   1.000
_cell.angle_alpha   90.00
_cell.angle_beta   90.00
_cell.angle_gamma   90.00
#
_symmetry.space_group_name_H-M   'P 1'
#
loop_
_entity.id
_entity.type
_entity.pdbx_description
1 polymer ?
#
loop_
_entity_poly.entity_id
_entity_poly.type
_entity_poly.pdbx_seq_one_letter_code
_entity_poly.pdbx_strand_id
1 'polypeptide(L)' 'MTTACPLTSVYSEKGMSSGKNVTLPAVFKASIKPDIVNFVHTNLHKNNRQSYAVNELAGHQT' A
#
# COMPACT_ATOMS: atom_id res chain seq x y z
N MET A 1 -4.95 25.81 2.19
CA MET A 1 -4.74 26.31 0.81
C MET A 1 -4.63 25.14 -0.13
N THR A 2 -5.48 25.06 -1.15
CA THR A 2 -5.43 24.02 -2.19
C THR A 2 -4.30 24.33 -3.17
N THR A 3 -3.27 23.48 -3.22
CA THR A 3 -2.21 23.58 -4.23
C THR A 3 -2.80 23.24 -5.61
N ALA A 4 -2.39 23.94 -6.69
CA ALA A 4 -2.88 23.68 -8.05
C ALA A 4 -2.53 22.25 -8.50
N CYS A 5 -3.46 21.53 -9.14
CA CYS A 5 -3.20 20.18 -9.66
C CYS A 5 -2.48 20.29 -11.01
N PRO A 6 -1.21 19.87 -11.13
CA PRO A 6 -0.52 19.91 -12.40
C PRO A 6 -1.17 18.96 -13.41
N LEU A 7 -1.08 19.30 -14.69
CA LEU A 7 -1.46 18.43 -15.80
C LEU A 7 -0.28 17.49 -16.12
N THR A 8 -0.49 16.19 -16.01
CA THR A 8 0.51 15.16 -16.36
C THR A 8 0.31 14.68 -17.80
N SER A 9 1.39 14.40 -18.52
CA SER A 9 1.37 13.91 -19.90
C SER A 9 1.20 12.39 -19.94
N VAL A 10 0.35 11.91 -20.86
CA VAL A 10 0.20 10.47 -21.14
C VAL A 10 1.20 10.08 -22.23
N TYR A 11 1.98 9.04 -21.99
CA TYR A 11 2.94 8.49 -22.95
C TYR A 11 2.33 7.29 -23.70
N SER A 12 2.67 7.18 -24.98
CA SER A 12 2.35 6.03 -25.84
C SER A 12 3.38 4.92 -25.64
N GLU A 13 3.08 3.69 -26.07
CA GLU A 13 3.92 2.50 -25.89
C GLU A 13 5.36 2.67 -26.44
N LYS A 14 5.52 3.54 -27.44
CA LYS A 14 6.82 3.89 -28.04
C LYS A 14 7.61 4.92 -27.23
N GLY A 15 7.16 5.27 -26.02
CA GLY A 15 7.80 6.26 -25.14
C GLY A 15 7.63 7.72 -25.58
N MET A 16 6.80 7.99 -26.58
CA MET A 16 6.50 9.33 -27.09
C MET A 16 5.28 9.91 -26.37
N SER A 17 5.23 11.24 -26.17
CA SER A 17 4.05 11.88 -25.59
C SER A 17 2.84 11.73 -26.54
N SER A 18 1.71 11.28 -26.01
CA SER A 18 0.50 11.03 -26.79
C SER A 18 -0.29 12.31 -27.10
N GLY A 19 0.19 13.49 -26.66
CA GLY A 19 -0.53 14.77 -26.75
C GLY A 19 -1.78 14.86 -25.85
N LYS A 20 -2.05 13.82 -25.05
CA LYS A 20 -3.14 13.77 -24.08
C LYS A 20 -2.59 14.11 -22.70
N ASN A 21 -3.34 14.90 -21.94
CA ASN A 21 -2.99 15.27 -20.58
C ASN A 21 -4.11 14.86 -19.62
N VAL A 22 -3.72 14.43 -18.42
CA VAL A 22 -4.64 14.09 -17.33
C VAL A 22 -4.30 14.96 -16.14
N THR A 23 -5.31 15.42 -15.41
CA THR A 23 -5.11 16.17 -14.17
C THR A 23 -4.57 15.23 -13.08
N LEU A 24 -3.53 15.64 -12.36
CA LEU A 24 -3.00 14.86 -11.23
C LEU A 24 -4.11 14.58 -10.19
N PRO A 25 -4.45 13.30 -9.92
CA PRO A 25 -5.45 12.95 -8.92
C PRO A 25 -5.10 13.46 -7.52
N ALA A 26 -6.13 13.82 -6.74
CA ALA A 26 -5.96 14.40 -5.40
C ALA A 26 -5.18 13.50 -4.41
N VAL A 27 -5.26 12.17 -4.59
CA VAL A 27 -4.56 11.19 -3.72
C VAL A 27 -3.04 11.37 -3.71
N PHE A 28 -2.45 11.82 -4.82
CA PHE A 28 -1.00 12.06 -4.91
C PHE A 28 -0.53 13.30 -4.13
N LYS A 29 -1.47 14.12 -3.64
CA LYS A 29 -1.19 15.28 -2.79
C LYS A 29 -1.46 15.00 -1.30
N ALA A 30 -1.98 13.83 -0.97
CA ALA A 30 -2.23 13.46 0.41
C ALA A 30 -0.92 13.47 1.21
N SER A 31 -1.00 13.85 2.48
CA SER A 31 0.16 13.79 3.37
C SER A 31 0.63 12.35 3.54
N ILE A 32 1.92 12.11 3.30
CA ILE A 32 2.52 10.79 3.47
C ILE A 32 2.80 10.58 4.95
N LYS A 33 2.10 9.61 5.54
CA LYS A 33 2.23 9.22 6.95
C LYS A 33 2.82 7.81 7.08
N PRO A 34 4.16 7.67 7.14
CA PRO A 34 4.80 6.35 7.17
C PRO A 34 4.49 5.57 8.47
N ASP A 35 4.23 6.29 9.56
CA ASP A 35 3.77 5.75 10.84
C ASP A 35 2.41 5.03 10.72
N ILE A 36 1.43 5.68 10.10
CA ILE A 36 0.10 5.10 9.89
C ILE A 36 0.18 3.91 8.93
N VAL A 37 0.94 4.05 7.84
CA VAL A 37 1.15 2.95 6.88
C VAL A 37 1.75 1.74 7.58
N ASN A 38 2.78 1.92 8.40
CA ASN A 38 3.42 0.81 9.12
C ASN A 38 2.50 0.19 10.19
N PHE A 39 1.74 1.02 10.91
CA PHE A 39 0.79 0.55 11.91
C PHE A 39 -0.31 -0.32 11.28
N VAL A 40 -0.93 0.14 10.20
CA VAL A 40 -1.98 -0.60 9.49
C VAL A 40 -1.41 -1.86 8.84
N HIS A 41 -0.27 -1.74 8.15
CA HIS A 41 0.38 -2.87 7.48
C HIS A 41 0.71 -4.00 8.47
N THR A 42 1.30 -3.67 9.61
CA THR A 42 1.66 -4.65 10.64
C THR A 42 0.45 -5.42 11.17
N ASN A 43 -0.67 -4.73 11.40
CA ASN A 43 -1.87 -5.36 11.93
C ASN A 43 -2.60 -6.20 10.88
N LEU A 44 -2.72 -5.69 9.64
CA LEU A 44 -3.31 -6.46 8.54
C LEU A 44 -2.47 -7.70 8.20
N HIS A 45 -1.14 -7.60 8.26
CA HIS A 45 -0.25 -8.72 7.98
C HIS A 45 -0.39 -9.87 9.00
N LYS A 46 -0.86 -9.60 10.22
CA LYS A 46 -1.14 -10.65 11.20
C LYS A 46 -2.34 -11.52 10.84
N ASN A 47 -3.28 -10.98 10.06
CA ASN A 47 -4.58 -11.62 9.82
C ASN A 47 -4.51 -12.82 8.87
N ASN A 48 -3.47 -12.92 8.03
CA ASN A 48 -3.29 -14.05 7.11
C ASN A 48 -2.50 -15.22 7.73
N ARG A 49 -2.28 -15.20 9.05
CA ARG A 49 -1.54 -16.28 9.74
C ARG A 49 -2.49 -17.40 10.11
N GLN A 50 -2.02 -18.64 9.99
CA GLN A 50 -2.71 -19.80 10.53
C GLN A 50 -2.19 -20.10 11.93
N SER A 51 -3.07 -20.52 12.84
CA SER A 51 -2.68 -20.95 14.19
C SER A 51 -1.85 -22.23 14.11
N TYR A 52 -0.79 -22.30 14.89
CA TYR A 52 0.04 -23.49 15.05
C TYR A 52 0.33 -23.69 16.54
N ALA A 53 0.31 -24.94 16.99
CA ALA A 53 0.61 -25.31 18.38
C ALA A 53 1.27 -26.70 18.40
N VAL A 54 1.98 -27.00 19.49
CA VAL A 54 2.47 -28.35 19.79
C VAL A 54 1.34 -29.23 20.30
N ASN A 55 1.53 -30.55 20.29
CA ASN A 55 0.54 -31.48 20.84
C ASN A 55 0.34 -31.23 22.35
N GLU A 56 -0.92 -31.18 22.78
CA GLU A 56 -1.31 -30.98 24.18
C GLU A 56 -0.64 -31.99 25.14
N LEU A 57 -0.46 -33.24 24.70
CA LEU A 57 0.11 -34.32 25.54
C LEU A 57 1.64 -34.43 25.47
N ALA A 58 2.32 -33.50 24.78
CA ALA A 58 3.77 -33.53 24.68
C ALA A 58 4.42 -33.37 26.07
N GLY A 59 5.11 -34.42 26.55
CA GLY A 59 5.79 -34.43 27.84
C GLY A 59 4.97 -34.92 29.04
N HIS A 60 3.68 -35.28 28.85
CA HIS A 60 2.82 -35.78 29.93
C HIS A 60 2.93 -37.29 30.21
N GLN A 61 3.74 -38.01 29.43
CA GLN A 61 3.84 -39.48 29.45
C GLN A 61 5.07 -40.01 30.20
N THR A 62 5.82 -39.13 30.90
CA THR A 62 6.99 -39.49 31.74
C THR A 62 6.67 -39.48 33.21
#